data_AF-A0AAD7TN12-F1
#
_entry.id   AF-A0AAD7TN12-F1
#
_cell.length_a   1.000
_cell.length_b   1.000
_cell.length_c   1.000
_cell.angle_alpha   90.00
_cell.angle_beta   90.00
_cell.angle_gamma   90.00
#
_symmetry.space_group_name_H-M   'P 1'
#
loop_
_entity.id
_entity.type
_entity.pdbx_description
1 polymer ?
#
loop_
_entity_poly.entity_id
_entity_poly.type
_entity_poly.pdbx_seq_one_letter_code
_entity_poly.pdbx_strand_id
1 'polypeptide(L)'
;MTSPRPAISDPPSLVDTEIHGLRANAVQALVDQLNNAGPLDDRDRAMLKRLSDLQAVAAVREAYHREAVVVERAIASAAHRNLMSQLRQSAEAKLRRRLQDKHEKVAREQESRKRWGKRKREELKGKLERSLSKHRSRTFDLSTENNIEDATAAQQLQEKTICLLREVVQEAAQVAARRIRDAEEQAEWLREQAAHAAEQELRLEQIRQDHRERLARLEAQRQQEAEMRTRWDTLCEERARRAEVDAQIARLAREAADKARHAREAQAAARRAKEAVLRATQAQAAQRAQQDASFLKAWEAGLRARAAAEEIRRGRDPEVIHRVRMAEAAARRAREEEAARRAREEEVARRAREEEAARRAREEEAARRAREEEASWRAQSAQEPPHQDTSQQILRFCEVYELKWIELKTSQNLDHSVGFHEFPFPAFIYPVNDPAEISYERVREFLFYPVRPGVENKTRKELLKIEILRWHPDRFDSLIAPRMKEEDWPKTKQAAGTVARCITRLMAEC
;
A
#
# COMPACT_ATOMS: atom_id res chain seq x y z
N MET A 1 39.24 12.40 13.54
CA MET A 1 37.90 12.01 14.05
C MET A 1 36.87 12.85 13.31
N THR A 2 36.40 12.33 12.18
CA THR A 2 35.47 13.01 11.27
C THR A 2 34.04 12.79 11.74
N SER A 3 33.33 13.88 12.03
CA SER A 3 31.91 13.86 12.41
C SER A 3 31.05 13.14 11.38
N PRO A 4 30.04 12.35 11.81
CA PRO A 4 29.10 11.73 10.89
C PRO A 4 28.23 12.80 10.22
N ARG A 5 28.27 12.83 8.89
CA ARG A 5 27.43 13.69 8.04
C ARG A 5 25.95 13.33 8.29
N PRO A 6 25.05 14.31 8.51
CA PRO A 6 23.63 14.01 8.69
C PRO A 6 23.08 13.36 7.41
N ALA A 7 22.33 12.28 7.59
CA ALA A 7 21.65 11.57 6.50
C ALA A 7 20.66 12.54 5.83
N ILE A 8 20.98 12.94 4.61
CA ILE A 8 20.09 13.65 3.72
C ILE A 8 18.98 12.65 3.39
N SER A 9 17.77 12.93 3.86
CA SER A 9 16.57 12.24 3.42
C SER A 9 16.37 12.57 1.94
N ASP A 10 16.67 11.63 1.06
CA ASP A 10 16.40 11.79 -0.37
C ASP A 10 14.91 12.06 -0.57
N PRO A 11 14.54 13.09 -1.36
CA PRO A 11 13.15 13.35 -1.70
C PRO A 11 12.55 12.13 -2.42
N PRO A 12 11.24 11.87 -2.26
CA PRO A 12 10.57 10.81 -2.99
C PRO A 12 10.87 10.95 -4.49
N SER A 13 11.21 9.83 -5.13
CA SER A 13 11.60 9.84 -6.54
C SER A 13 10.48 10.46 -7.38
N LEU A 14 10.80 11.52 -8.13
CA LEU A 14 9.88 12.24 -9.02
C LEU A 14 9.19 11.31 -10.05
N VAL A 15 9.78 10.15 -10.30
CA VAL A 15 9.37 9.21 -11.35
C VAL A 15 8.07 8.48 -11.00
N ASP A 16 7.85 8.12 -9.73
CA ASP A 16 6.58 7.49 -9.32
C ASP A 16 5.41 8.48 -9.32
N THR A 17 5.69 9.77 -9.11
CA THR A 17 4.66 10.81 -9.18
C THR A 17 4.27 11.12 -10.63
N GLU A 18 5.22 11.06 -11.57
CA GLU A 18 4.99 11.32 -12.99
C GLU A 18 4.19 10.21 -13.69
N ILE A 19 4.47 8.94 -13.42
CA ILE A 19 3.77 7.81 -14.06
C ILE A 19 2.29 7.75 -13.63
N HIS A 20 2.00 8.10 -12.37
CA HIS A 20 0.63 8.13 -11.85
C HIS A 20 -0.16 9.37 -12.28
N GLY A 21 0.50 10.53 -12.37
CA GLY A 21 -0.10 11.74 -12.95
C GLY A 21 -0.49 11.56 -14.41
N LEU A 22 0.32 10.84 -15.19
CA LEU A 22 0.04 10.55 -16.61
C LEU A 22 -1.20 9.66 -16.80
N ARG A 23 -1.47 8.70 -15.92
CA ARG A 23 -2.67 7.82 -16.02
C ARG A 23 -3.96 8.53 -15.61
N ALA A 24 -3.92 9.36 -14.58
CA ALA A 24 -5.08 10.16 -14.18
C ALA A 24 -5.46 11.17 -15.28
N ASN A 25 -4.46 11.78 -15.91
CA ASN A 25 -4.65 12.71 -17.02
C ASN A 25 -5.15 12.03 -18.31
N ALA A 26 -4.72 10.78 -18.58
CA ALA A 26 -5.14 10.06 -19.79
C ALA A 26 -6.65 9.73 -19.80
N VAL A 27 -7.20 9.33 -18.65
CA VAL A 27 -8.65 9.03 -18.56
C VAL A 27 -9.47 10.32 -18.62
N GLN A 28 -9.02 11.38 -17.95
CA GLN A 28 -9.69 12.69 -18.04
C GLN A 28 -9.66 13.25 -19.46
N ALA A 29 -8.53 13.13 -20.16
CA ALA A 29 -8.42 13.52 -21.57
C ALA A 29 -9.36 12.71 -22.49
N LEU A 30 -9.57 11.43 -22.20
CA LEU A 30 -10.53 10.59 -22.94
C LEU A 30 -11.98 11.03 -22.67
N VAL A 31 -12.31 11.34 -21.42
CA VAL A 31 -13.62 11.88 -21.02
C VAL A 31 -13.88 13.23 -21.71
N ASP A 32 -12.88 14.11 -21.75
CA ASP A 32 -12.97 15.42 -22.39
C ASP A 32 -13.08 15.31 -23.92
N GLN A 33 -12.34 14.38 -24.54
CA GLN A 33 -12.48 14.08 -25.97
C GLN A 33 -13.88 13.55 -26.32
N LEU A 34 -14.43 12.66 -25.49
CA LEU A 34 -15.76 12.09 -25.69
C LEU A 34 -16.87 13.13 -25.50
N ASN A 35 -16.72 14.04 -24.53
CA ASN A 35 -17.67 15.15 -24.34
C ASN A 35 -17.66 16.16 -25.51
N ASN A 36 -16.51 16.33 -26.18
CA ASN A 36 -16.37 17.24 -27.31
C ASN A 36 -16.87 16.64 -28.65
N ALA A 37 -17.07 15.32 -28.75
CA ALA A 37 -17.45 14.64 -29.98
C ALA A 37 -18.95 14.70 -30.31
N GLY A 38 -19.79 15.27 -29.43
CA GLY A 38 -21.24 15.42 -29.63
C GLY A 38 -22.07 14.67 -28.59
N PRO A 39 -23.40 14.57 -28.77
CA PRO A 39 -24.28 13.92 -27.80
C PRO A 39 -23.98 12.42 -27.72
N LEU A 40 -23.40 12.00 -26.59
CA LEU A 40 -23.09 10.60 -26.29
C LEU A 40 -24.35 9.73 -26.25
N ASP A 41 -24.26 8.52 -26.78
CA ASP A 41 -25.32 7.53 -26.65
C ASP A 41 -25.40 6.98 -25.21
N ASP A 42 -26.46 6.24 -24.90
CA ASP A 42 -26.68 5.71 -23.55
C ASP A 42 -25.62 4.65 -23.15
N ARG A 43 -24.99 4.00 -24.14
CA ARG A 43 -23.97 2.96 -23.93
C ARG A 43 -22.65 3.60 -23.50
N ASP A 44 -22.25 4.69 -24.15
CA ASP A 44 -21.06 5.45 -23.81
C ASP A 44 -21.19 6.09 -22.43
N ARG A 45 -22.39 6.60 -22.07
CA ARG A 45 -22.66 7.09 -20.71
C ARG A 45 -22.52 6.00 -19.64
N ALA A 46 -23.01 4.80 -19.92
CA ALA A 46 -22.87 3.67 -19.00
C ALA A 46 -21.41 3.22 -18.85
N MET A 47 -20.63 3.27 -19.93
CA MET A 47 -19.20 2.97 -19.93
C MET A 47 -18.40 4.02 -19.13
N LEU A 48 -18.68 5.31 -19.34
CA LEU A 48 -18.08 6.41 -18.58
C LEU A 48 -18.38 6.30 -17.09
N LYS A 49 -19.61 5.93 -16.72
CA LYS A 49 -19.97 5.68 -15.32
C LYS A 49 -19.16 4.54 -14.71
N ARG A 50 -19.01 3.41 -15.41
CA ARG A 50 -18.17 2.28 -14.95
C ARG A 50 -16.71 2.65 -14.80
N LEU A 51 -16.16 3.45 -15.72
CA LEU A 51 -14.78 3.94 -15.63
C LEU A 51 -14.59 4.87 -14.43
N SER A 52 -15.56 5.76 -14.17
CA SER A 52 -15.57 6.62 -12.98
C SER A 52 -15.65 5.79 -11.68
N ASP A 53 -16.50 4.77 -11.62
CA ASP A 53 -16.61 3.89 -10.46
C ASP A 53 -15.30 3.12 -10.21
N LEU A 54 -14.65 2.63 -11.27
CA LEU A 54 -13.33 1.98 -11.19
C LEU A 54 -12.23 2.94 -10.73
N GLN A 55 -12.25 4.20 -11.18
CA GLN A 55 -11.32 5.23 -10.71
C GLN A 55 -11.51 5.52 -9.22
N ALA A 56 -12.75 5.62 -8.75
CA ALA A 56 -13.03 5.82 -7.33
C ALA A 56 -12.51 4.66 -6.48
N VAL A 57 -12.71 3.41 -6.91
CA VAL A 57 -12.16 2.22 -6.23
C VAL A 57 -10.63 2.20 -6.25
N ALA A 58 -10.01 2.56 -7.38
CA ALA A 58 -8.56 2.66 -7.49
C ALA A 58 -7.99 3.72 -6.53
N ALA A 59 -8.63 4.89 -6.45
CA ALA A 59 -8.22 5.97 -5.56
C ALA A 59 -8.33 5.57 -4.07
N VAL A 60 -9.41 4.90 -3.68
CA VAL A 60 -9.57 4.37 -2.31
C VAL A 60 -8.49 3.33 -1.98
N ARG A 61 -8.20 2.42 -2.92
CA ARG A 61 -7.16 1.41 -2.75
C ARG A 61 -5.76 2.04 -2.63
N GLU A 62 -5.48 3.07 -3.41
CA GLU A 62 -4.23 3.81 -3.34
C GLU A 62 -4.08 4.59 -2.02
N ALA A 63 -5.17 5.19 -1.52
CA ALA A 63 -5.19 5.83 -0.20
C ALA A 63 -4.89 4.81 0.91
N TYR A 64 -5.51 3.62 0.84
CA TYR A 64 -5.26 2.54 1.78
C TYR A 64 -3.79 2.07 1.76
N HIS A 65 -3.20 1.87 0.57
CA HIS A 65 -1.79 1.48 0.47
C HIS A 65 -0.85 2.57 1.01
N ARG A 66 -1.14 3.86 0.76
CA ARG A 66 -0.38 4.96 1.36
C ARG A 66 -0.42 4.94 2.88
N GLU A 67 -1.59 4.73 3.47
CA GLU A 67 -1.72 4.62 4.94
C GLU A 67 -1.00 3.38 5.49
N ALA A 68 -1.10 2.24 4.82
CA ALA A 68 -0.40 1.01 5.22
C ALA A 68 1.13 1.20 5.26
N VAL A 69 1.71 1.82 4.23
CA VAL A 69 3.16 2.13 4.16
C VAL A 69 3.59 3.06 5.30
N VAL A 70 2.75 4.04 5.66
CA VAL A 70 3.02 4.94 6.80
C VAL A 70 3.05 4.16 8.12
N VAL A 71 2.10 3.24 8.32
CA VAL A 71 2.02 2.39 9.52
C VAL A 71 3.23 1.44 9.60
N GLU A 72 3.59 0.76 8.52
CA GLU A 72 4.77 -0.12 8.48
C GLU A 72 6.06 0.65 8.78
N ARG A 73 6.23 1.84 8.20
CA ARG A 73 7.38 2.72 8.47
C ARG A 73 7.40 3.18 9.93
N ALA A 74 6.24 3.45 10.52
CA ALA A 74 6.11 3.78 11.94
C ALA A 74 6.53 2.61 12.84
N ILE A 75 6.09 1.38 12.53
CA ILE A 75 6.45 0.16 13.27
C ILE A 75 7.96 -0.11 13.17
N ALA A 76 8.52 -0.08 11.96
CA ALA A 76 9.96 -0.25 11.73
C ALA A 76 10.79 0.80 12.48
N SER A 77 10.34 2.06 12.48
CA SER A 77 11.00 3.14 13.23
C SER A 77 10.92 2.97 14.75
N ALA A 78 9.87 2.32 15.27
CA ALA A 78 9.71 2.07 16.71
C ALA A 78 10.72 1.04 17.21
N ALA A 79 10.91 -0.07 16.47
CA ALA A 79 11.92 -1.06 16.78
C ALA A 79 13.34 -0.45 16.77
N HIS A 80 13.64 0.37 15.77
CA HIS A 80 14.92 1.07 15.69
C HIS A 80 15.13 2.06 16.85
N ARG A 81 14.09 2.83 17.22
CA ARG A 81 14.14 3.74 18.38
C ARG A 81 14.40 3.00 19.69
N ASN A 82 13.78 1.84 19.90
CA ASN A 82 14.01 1.01 21.08
C ASN A 82 15.45 0.49 21.14
N LEU A 83 15.97 -0.03 20.02
CA LEU A 83 17.37 -0.46 19.92
C LEU A 83 18.35 0.69 20.22
N MET A 84 18.11 1.87 19.66
CA MET A 84 18.95 3.05 19.90
C MET A 84 18.87 3.54 21.35
N SER A 85 17.70 3.43 21.99
CA SER A 85 17.55 3.72 23.42
C SER A 85 18.37 2.75 24.29
N GLN A 86 18.31 1.45 24.01
CA GLN A 86 19.09 0.44 24.72
C GLN A 86 20.60 0.65 24.56
N LEU A 87 21.06 0.96 23.35
CA LEU A 87 22.47 1.27 23.09
C LEU A 87 22.94 2.52 23.84
N ARG A 88 22.10 3.57 23.90
CA ARG A 88 22.39 4.78 24.69
C ARG A 88 22.49 4.47 26.18
N GLN A 89 21.53 3.73 26.74
CA GLN A 89 21.56 3.33 28.16
C GLN A 89 22.80 2.48 28.49
N SER A 90 23.19 1.55 27.62
CA SER A 90 24.42 0.75 27.79
C SER A 90 25.68 1.62 27.74
N ALA A 91 25.74 2.58 26.82
CA ALA A 91 26.85 3.53 26.71
C ALA A 91 26.96 4.44 27.93
N GLU A 92 25.84 4.98 28.41
CA GLU A 92 25.77 5.79 29.63
C GLU A 92 26.20 5.00 30.86
N ALA A 93 25.74 3.75 31.01
CA ALA A 93 26.15 2.87 32.11
C ALA A 93 27.67 2.61 32.09
N LYS A 94 28.26 2.38 30.91
CA LYS A 94 29.72 2.23 30.77
C LYS A 94 30.47 3.52 31.12
N LEU A 95 29.95 4.69 30.71
CA LEU A 95 30.54 5.97 31.05
C LEU A 95 30.50 6.24 32.56
N ARG A 96 29.37 5.97 33.21
CA ARG A 96 29.22 6.09 34.67
C ARG A 96 30.23 5.22 35.43
N ARG A 97 30.42 3.96 35.03
CA ARG A 97 31.44 3.08 35.64
C ARG A 97 32.86 3.65 35.49
N ARG A 98 33.22 4.13 34.29
CA ARG A 98 34.54 4.75 34.06
C ARG A 98 34.77 6.00 34.91
N LEU A 99 33.73 6.81 35.14
CA LEU A 99 33.82 7.98 36.01
C LEU A 99 33.99 7.55 37.48
N GLN A 100 33.23 6.55 37.94
CA GLN A 100 33.40 5.98 39.28
C GLN A 100 34.82 5.45 39.50
N ASP A 101 35.36 4.66 38.58
CA ASP A 101 36.73 4.13 38.66
C ASP A 101 37.78 5.26 38.75
N LYS A 102 37.58 6.35 37.99
CA LYS A 102 38.44 7.54 38.06
C LYS A 102 38.34 8.23 39.42
N HIS A 103 37.14 8.42 39.95
CA HIS A 103 36.94 9.01 41.27
C HIS A 103 37.57 8.16 42.37
N GLU A 104 37.39 6.84 42.34
CA GLU A 104 38.03 5.92 43.28
C GLU A 104 39.56 5.98 43.19
N LYS A 105 40.11 6.03 41.98
CA LYS A 105 41.56 6.13 41.80
C LYS A 105 42.12 7.42 42.41
N VAL A 106 41.47 8.56 42.15
CA VAL A 106 41.86 9.85 42.73
C VAL A 106 41.75 9.82 44.26
N ALA A 107 40.69 9.21 44.81
CA ALA A 107 40.53 9.06 46.25
C ALA A 107 41.66 8.22 46.87
N ARG A 108 42.04 7.09 46.26
CA ARG A 108 43.16 6.24 46.69
C ARG A 108 44.51 6.98 46.64
N GLU A 109 44.74 7.77 45.59
CA GLU A 109 45.94 8.61 45.47
C GLU A 109 45.98 9.70 46.55
N GLN A 110 44.86 10.36 46.84
CA GLN A 110 44.77 11.34 47.92
C GLN A 110 45.05 10.72 49.30
N GLU A 111 44.49 9.54 49.59
CA GLU A 111 44.80 8.82 50.82
C GLU A 111 46.29 8.44 50.91
N SER A 112 46.87 7.99 49.80
CA SER A 112 48.30 7.64 49.75
C SER A 112 49.18 8.86 50.03
N ARG A 113 48.84 10.03 49.45
CA ARG A 113 49.53 11.30 49.73
C ARG A 113 49.39 11.71 51.20
N LYS A 114 48.19 11.58 51.80
CA LYS A 114 47.97 11.86 53.22
C LYS A 114 48.81 10.95 54.13
N ARG A 115 48.86 9.65 53.84
CA ARG A 115 49.68 8.66 54.57
C ARG A 115 51.16 8.97 54.44
N TRP A 116 51.64 9.27 53.24
CA TRP A 116 53.04 9.65 52.99
C TRP A 116 53.41 10.93 53.75
N GLY A 117 52.58 11.97 53.69
CA GLY A 117 52.80 13.22 54.42
C GLY A 117 52.82 13.02 55.94
N LYS A 118 51.97 12.12 56.48
CA LYS A 118 52.01 11.74 57.89
C LYS A 118 53.32 11.05 58.28
N ARG A 119 53.75 10.05 57.51
CA ARG A 119 55.04 9.35 57.72
C ARG A 119 56.22 10.32 57.68
N LYS A 120 56.22 11.27 56.74
CA LYS A 120 57.29 12.25 56.62
C LYS A 120 57.35 13.21 57.83
N ARG A 121 56.20 13.63 58.35
CA ARG A 121 56.13 14.44 59.58
C ARG A 121 56.67 13.67 60.79
N GLU A 122 56.29 12.39 60.95
CA GLU A 122 56.79 11.54 62.02
C GLU A 122 58.30 11.31 61.92
N GLU A 123 58.83 11.09 60.71
CA GLU A 123 60.27 10.95 60.44
C GLU A 123 61.05 12.22 60.83
N LEU A 124 60.55 13.40 60.42
CA LEU A 124 61.15 14.68 60.76
C LEU A 124 61.08 14.97 62.26
N LYS A 125 59.95 14.67 62.91
CA LYS A 125 59.81 14.78 64.37
C LYS A 125 60.85 13.92 65.09
N GLY A 126 61.01 12.66 64.68
CA GLY A 126 62.02 11.77 65.26
C GLY A 126 63.47 12.21 64.99
N LYS A 127 63.75 12.86 63.84
CA LYS A 127 65.06 13.50 63.60
C LYS A 127 65.30 14.67 64.55
N LEU A 128 64.30 15.54 64.74
CA LEU A 128 64.36 16.68 65.66
C LEU A 128 64.58 16.23 67.11
N GLU A 129 63.81 15.25 67.58
CA GLU A 129 63.95 14.68 68.93
C GLU A 129 65.34 14.08 69.17
N ARG A 130 65.90 13.37 68.19
CA ARG A 130 67.28 12.85 68.26
C ARG A 130 68.32 13.96 68.32
N SER A 131 68.15 15.03 67.54
CA SER A 131 69.05 16.19 67.59
C SER A 131 68.95 16.93 68.92
N LEU A 132 67.74 17.15 69.45
CA LEU A 132 67.52 17.76 70.76
C LEU A 132 68.09 16.90 71.89
N SER A 133 67.94 15.58 71.81
CA SER A 133 68.52 14.65 72.78
C SER A 133 70.05 14.71 72.78
N LYS A 134 70.69 14.66 71.59
CA LYS A 134 72.15 14.86 71.48
C LYS A 134 72.60 16.21 72.02
N HIS A 135 71.82 17.26 71.79
CA HIS A 135 72.15 18.59 72.29
C HIS A 135 72.05 18.65 73.82
N ARG A 136 70.99 18.07 74.41
CA ARG A 136 70.82 17.97 75.87
C ARG A 136 71.96 17.20 76.53
N SER A 137 72.40 16.09 75.93
CA SER A 137 73.57 15.34 76.42
C SER A 137 74.84 16.21 76.37
N ARG A 138 75.10 16.90 75.25
CA ARG A 138 76.26 17.81 75.15
C ARG A 138 76.23 18.96 76.14
N THR A 139 75.07 19.58 76.37
CA THR A 139 74.94 20.66 77.37
C THR A 139 75.05 20.16 78.79
N PHE A 140 74.71 18.89 79.05
CA PHE A 140 74.91 18.26 80.35
C PHE A 140 76.40 17.99 80.60
N ASP A 141 77.14 17.52 79.59
CA ASP A 141 78.59 17.27 79.70
C ASP A 141 79.41 18.56 79.87
N LEU A 142 78.93 19.69 79.34
CA LEU A 142 79.58 21.00 79.48
C LEU A 142 79.27 21.70 80.82
N SER A 143 78.40 21.15 81.67
CA SER A 143 78.03 21.74 82.96
C SER A 143 79.06 21.51 84.08
N THR A 144 80.12 20.75 83.84
CA THR A 144 81.09 20.33 84.87
C THR A 144 82.47 21.01 84.78
N GLU A 145 82.72 21.83 83.78
CA GLU A 145 84.01 22.55 83.64
C GLU A 145 83.73 24.06 83.51
N ASN A 146 84.14 24.83 84.52
CA ASN A 146 84.09 26.30 84.49
C ASN A 146 85.36 26.81 83.80
N ASN A 147 85.28 27.16 82.51
CA ASN A 147 86.38 27.87 81.84
C ASN A 147 85.88 29.04 80.98
N ILE A 148 86.63 30.13 80.98
CA ILE A 148 86.29 31.40 80.30
C ILE A 148 86.30 31.25 78.75
N GLU A 149 86.84 30.15 78.22
CA GLU A 149 86.71 29.73 76.82
C GLU A 149 85.26 29.34 76.43
N ASP A 150 84.40 29.01 77.40
CA ASP A 150 83.02 28.59 77.15
C ASP A 150 82.10 29.74 76.71
N ALA A 151 82.43 30.99 77.04
CA ALA A 151 81.61 32.14 76.66
C ALA A 151 81.70 32.45 75.16
N THR A 152 82.89 32.32 74.56
CA THR A 152 83.06 32.49 73.11
C THR A 152 82.50 31.30 72.33
N ALA A 153 82.62 30.08 72.86
CA ALA A 153 81.95 28.90 72.31
C ALA A 153 80.42 29.02 72.36
N ALA A 154 79.87 29.54 73.47
CA ALA A 154 78.44 29.82 73.60
C ALA A 154 77.95 30.88 72.61
N GLN A 155 78.72 31.95 72.38
CA GLN A 155 78.38 33.00 71.41
C GLN A 155 78.41 32.47 69.96
N GLN A 156 79.45 31.71 69.59
CA GLN A 156 79.51 31.06 68.27
C GLN A 156 78.35 30.06 68.07
N LEU A 157 77.95 29.34 69.12
CA LEU A 157 76.79 28.47 69.09
C LEU A 157 75.49 29.26 68.90
N GLN A 158 75.37 30.42 69.55
CA GLN A 158 74.22 31.31 69.42
C GLN A 158 74.08 31.87 67.99
N GLU A 159 75.18 32.35 67.40
CA GLU A 159 75.20 32.83 66.02
C GLU A 159 74.88 31.72 65.02
N LYS A 160 75.44 30.52 65.22
CA LYS A 160 75.14 29.35 64.39
C LYS A 160 73.67 28.94 64.50
N THR A 161 73.07 29.06 65.69
CA THR A 161 71.65 28.81 65.92
C THR A 161 70.77 29.86 65.22
N ILE A 162 71.14 31.15 65.27
CA ILE A 162 70.43 32.23 64.57
C ILE A 162 70.51 32.04 63.05
N CYS A 163 71.66 31.62 62.52
CA CYS A 163 71.83 31.32 61.10
C CYS A 163 70.92 30.17 60.65
N LEU A 164 70.91 29.06 61.39
CA LEU A 164 70.02 27.92 61.14
C LEU A 164 68.54 28.31 61.24
N LEU A 165 68.16 29.14 62.21
CA LEU A 165 66.78 29.64 62.32
C LEU A 165 66.38 30.51 61.12
N ARG A 166 67.27 31.36 60.61
CA ARG A 166 67.00 32.13 59.37
C ARG A 166 66.80 31.22 58.17
N GLU A 167 67.64 30.20 57.99
CA GLU A 167 67.49 29.22 56.91
C GLU A 167 66.15 28.48 57.02
N VAL A 168 65.79 27.99 58.21
CA VAL A 168 64.50 27.31 58.44
C VAL A 168 63.31 28.23 58.16
N VAL A 169 63.38 29.50 58.57
CA VAL A 169 62.33 30.49 58.29
C VAL A 169 62.25 30.79 56.79
N GLN A 170 63.39 30.90 56.10
CA GLN A 170 63.44 31.14 54.67
C GLN A 170 62.89 29.94 53.88
N GLU A 171 63.25 28.71 54.25
CA GLU A 171 62.67 27.49 53.68
C GLU A 171 61.17 27.39 53.95
N ALA A 172 60.72 27.70 55.18
CA ALA A 172 59.29 27.72 55.52
C ALA A 172 58.53 28.76 54.68
N ALA A 173 59.11 29.94 54.47
CA ALA A 173 58.54 30.98 53.61
C ALA A 173 58.48 30.54 52.14
N GLN A 174 59.53 29.88 51.62
CA GLN A 174 59.52 29.34 50.26
C GLN A 174 58.47 28.23 50.09
N VAL A 175 58.31 27.35 51.08
CA VAL A 175 57.27 26.31 51.08
C VAL A 175 55.88 26.93 51.15
N ALA A 176 55.68 27.97 51.97
CA ALA A 176 54.42 28.71 52.02
C ALA A 176 54.10 29.38 50.69
N ALA A 177 55.07 30.05 50.05
CA ALA A 177 54.90 30.67 48.74
C ALA A 177 54.56 29.65 47.64
N ARG A 178 55.19 28.46 47.65
CA ARG A 178 54.81 27.37 46.73
C ARG A 178 53.37 26.91 46.96
N ARG A 179 52.95 26.73 48.20
CA ARG A 179 51.55 26.35 48.51
C ARG A 179 50.53 27.38 48.08
N ILE A 180 50.85 28.67 48.18
CA ILE A 180 49.98 29.74 47.70
C ILE A 180 49.84 29.65 46.17
N ARG A 181 50.95 29.52 45.43
CA ARG A 181 50.91 29.33 43.97
C ARG A 181 50.14 28.07 43.57
N ASP A 182 50.41 26.93 44.20
CA ASP A 182 49.68 25.68 43.93
C ASP A 182 48.16 25.85 44.21
N ALA A 183 47.79 26.63 45.24
CA ALA A 183 46.40 26.92 45.55
C ALA A 183 45.75 27.89 44.55
N GLU A 184 46.49 28.88 44.05
CA GLU A 184 46.05 29.80 42.99
C GLU A 184 45.85 29.05 41.68
N GLU A 185 46.81 28.23 41.25
CA GLU A 185 46.69 27.36 40.07
C GLU A 185 45.50 26.40 40.19
N GLN A 186 45.30 25.81 41.37
CA GLN A 186 44.14 24.96 41.63
C GLN A 186 42.82 25.74 41.57
N ALA A 187 42.79 26.99 42.04
CA ALA A 187 41.61 27.85 41.98
C ALA A 187 41.30 28.28 40.53
N GLU A 188 42.30 28.62 39.73
CA GLU A 188 42.15 28.92 38.31
C GLU A 188 41.62 27.71 37.54
N TRP A 189 42.20 26.52 37.77
CA TRP A 189 41.72 25.28 37.17
C TRP A 189 40.25 24.99 37.52
N LEU A 190 39.83 25.22 38.76
CA LEU A 190 38.43 25.08 39.16
C LEU A 190 37.51 26.12 38.49
N ARG A 191 37.98 27.35 38.27
CA ARG A 191 37.22 28.39 37.54
C ARG A 191 37.04 28.02 36.08
N GLU A 192 38.08 27.50 35.42
CA GLU A 192 38.00 27.02 34.04
C GLU A 192 37.04 25.82 33.90
N GLN A 193 37.10 24.87 34.84
CA GLN A 193 36.15 23.75 34.89
C GLN A 193 34.71 24.24 35.08
N ALA A 194 34.48 25.22 35.96
CA ALA A 194 33.16 25.81 36.18
C ALA A 194 32.66 26.55 34.93
N ALA A 195 33.53 27.31 34.24
CA ALA A 195 33.18 28.00 33.00
C ALA A 195 32.81 27.03 31.88
N HIS A 196 33.57 25.96 31.69
CA HIS A 196 33.26 24.92 30.72
C HIS A 196 31.96 24.18 31.07
N ALA A 197 31.70 23.91 32.35
CA ALA A 197 30.43 23.33 32.78
C ALA A 197 29.24 24.25 32.48
N ALA A 198 29.36 25.56 32.74
CA ALA A 198 28.33 26.54 32.41
C ALA A 198 28.08 26.63 30.90
N GLU A 199 29.12 26.56 30.07
CA GLU A 199 28.98 26.52 28.61
C GLU A 199 28.23 25.25 28.15
N GLN A 200 28.53 24.09 28.75
CA GLN A 200 27.80 22.86 28.45
C GLN A 200 26.32 22.94 28.85
N GLU A 201 26.00 23.54 30.01
CA GLU A 201 24.61 23.76 30.41
C GLU A 201 23.86 24.67 29.44
N LEU A 202 24.50 25.76 28.99
CA LEU A 202 23.90 26.65 27.99
C LEU A 202 23.61 25.92 26.67
N ARG A 203 24.56 25.11 26.19
CA ARG A 203 24.35 24.28 24.98
C ARG A 203 23.22 23.27 25.16
N LEU A 204 23.11 22.65 26.33
CA LEU A 204 22.01 21.72 26.62
C LEU A 204 20.66 22.44 26.68
N GLU A 205 20.60 23.64 27.25
CA GLU A 205 19.37 24.43 27.28
C GLU A 205 18.94 24.88 25.88
N GLN A 206 19.88 25.23 25.01
CA GLN A 206 19.60 25.51 23.61
C GLN A 206 19.03 24.29 22.88
N ILE A 207 19.61 23.10 23.07
CA ILE A 207 19.06 21.85 22.51
C ILE A 207 17.64 21.58 23.04
N ARG A 208 17.37 21.84 24.32
CA ARG A 208 16.01 21.70 24.90
C ARG A 208 15.04 22.71 24.29
N GLN A 209 15.48 23.94 24.03
CA GLN A 209 14.67 24.95 23.36
C GLN A 209 14.33 24.53 21.92
N ASP A 210 15.33 24.12 21.13
CA ASP A 210 15.12 23.62 19.77
C ASP A 210 14.16 22.41 19.75
N HIS A 211 14.28 21.53 20.75
CA HIS A 211 13.36 20.41 20.90
C HIS A 211 11.93 20.85 21.21
N ARG A 212 11.73 21.81 22.12
CA ARG A 212 10.42 22.40 22.42
C ARG A 212 9.79 23.03 21.17
N GLU A 213 10.56 23.81 20.41
CA GLU A 213 10.09 24.43 19.17
C GLU A 213 9.75 23.41 18.08
N ARG A 214 10.51 22.32 18.00
CA ARG A 214 10.21 21.22 17.08
C ARG A 214 8.92 20.50 17.46
N LEU A 215 8.68 20.27 18.75
CA LEU A 215 7.43 19.67 19.23
C LEU A 215 6.23 20.59 18.96
N ALA A 216 6.35 21.89 19.23
CA ALA A 216 5.31 22.87 18.93
C ALA A 216 4.96 22.92 17.43
N ARG A 217 5.96 22.84 16.55
CA ARG A 217 5.74 22.73 15.09
C ARG A 217 4.98 21.47 14.69
N LEU A 218 5.31 20.32 15.30
CA LEU A 218 4.60 19.06 15.04
C LEU A 218 3.17 19.08 15.56
N GLU A 219 2.92 19.71 16.70
CA GLU A 219 1.56 19.90 17.24
C GLU A 219 0.72 20.82 16.35
N ALA A 220 1.29 21.94 15.89
CA ALA A 220 0.63 22.82 14.93
C ALA A 220 0.29 22.11 13.62
N GLN A 221 1.21 21.26 13.11
CA GLN A 221 0.94 20.44 11.93
C GLN A 221 -0.21 19.44 12.18
N ARG A 222 -0.24 18.77 13.34
CA ARG A 222 -1.34 17.86 13.69
C ARG A 222 -2.69 18.58 13.80
N GLN A 223 -2.69 19.81 14.31
CA GLN A 223 -3.89 20.65 14.36
C GLN A 223 -4.37 21.00 12.94
N GLN A 224 -3.47 21.40 12.05
CA GLN A 224 -3.81 21.65 10.64
C GLN A 224 -4.35 20.39 9.94
N GLU A 225 -3.73 19.22 10.17
CA GLU A 225 -4.23 17.95 9.64
C GLU A 225 -5.61 17.59 10.20
N ALA A 226 -5.87 17.86 11.49
CA ALA A 226 -7.18 17.66 12.10
C ALA A 226 -8.23 18.60 11.52
N GLU A 227 -7.91 19.88 11.31
CA GLU A 227 -8.79 20.85 10.64
C GLU A 227 -9.09 20.47 9.18
N MET A 228 -8.09 19.95 8.46
CA MET A 228 -8.30 19.45 7.10
C MET A 228 -9.21 18.23 7.07
N ARG A 229 -9.10 17.33 8.05
CA ARG A 229 -10.00 16.17 8.19
C ARG A 229 -11.43 16.61 8.48
N THR A 230 -11.65 17.52 9.42
CA THR A 230 -13.01 18.01 9.71
C THR A 230 -13.62 18.76 8.51
N ARG A 231 -12.82 19.51 7.75
CA ARG A 231 -13.26 20.11 6.47
C ARG A 231 -13.60 19.04 5.42
N TRP A 232 -12.85 17.94 5.37
CA TRP A 232 -13.15 16.85 4.46
C TRP A 232 -14.44 16.11 4.83
N ASP A 233 -14.63 15.83 6.12
CA ASP A 233 -15.83 15.16 6.63
C ASP A 233 -17.08 15.99 6.36
N THR A 234 -17.03 17.31 6.61
CA THR A 234 -18.12 18.22 6.27
C THR A 234 -18.44 18.26 4.77
N LEU A 235 -17.42 18.26 3.90
CA LEU A 235 -17.62 18.14 2.45
C LEU A 235 -18.22 16.79 2.04
N CYS A 236 -17.83 15.70 2.69
CA CYS A 236 -18.41 14.38 2.46
C CYS A 236 -19.89 14.34 2.88
N GLU A 237 -20.24 14.91 4.03
CA GLU A 237 -21.62 15.05 4.47
C GLU A 237 -22.46 15.91 3.51
N GLU A 238 -21.92 17.04 3.03
CA GLU A 238 -22.60 17.86 2.03
C GLU A 238 -22.84 17.11 0.72
N ARG A 239 -21.86 16.34 0.25
CA ARG A 239 -22.02 15.50 -0.94
C ARG A 239 -23.06 14.41 -0.74
N ALA A 240 -23.08 13.77 0.43
CA ALA A 240 -24.09 12.78 0.78
C ALA A 240 -25.51 13.40 0.78
N ARG A 241 -25.67 14.60 1.36
CA ARG A 241 -26.94 15.34 1.33
C ARG A 241 -27.37 15.69 -0.09
N ARG A 242 -26.44 16.14 -0.95
CA ARG A 242 -26.75 16.41 -2.37
C ARG A 242 -27.18 15.14 -3.10
N ALA A 243 -26.48 14.02 -2.90
CA ALA A 243 -26.85 12.74 -3.49
C ALA A 243 -28.23 12.24 -3.05
N GLU A 244 -28.60 12.48 -1.79
CA GLU A 244 -29.93 12.15 -1.28
C GLU A 244 -31.03 13.00 -1.94
N VAL A 245 -30.80 14.31 -2.10
CA VAL A 245 -31.71 15.21 -2.83
C VAL A 245 -31.84 14.77 -4.30
N ASP A 246 -30.74 14.45 -4.97
CA ASP A 246 -30.76 13.97 -6.35
C ASP A 246 -31.51 12.63 -6.48
N ALA A 247 -31.35 11.72 -5.51
CA ALA A 247 -32.10 10.48 -5.47
C ALA A 247 -33.60 10.71 -5.27
N GLN A 248 -33.99 11.68 -4.45
CA GLN A 248 -35.40 12.09 -4.29
C GLN A 248 -35.96 12.68 -5.60
N ILE A 249 -35.22 13.56 -6.27
CA ILE A 249 -35.61 14.11 -7.58
C ILE A 249 -35.78 12.98 -8.60
N ALA A 250 -34.84 12.03 -8.67
CA ALA A 250 -34.93 10.89 -9.57
C ALA A 250 -36.14 10.00 -9.28
N ARG A 251 -36.48 9.79 -8.00
CA ARG A 251 -37.68 9.05 -7.60
C ARG A 251 -38.96 9.75 -8.07
N LEU A 252 -39.08 11.06 -7.82
CA LEU A 252 -40.23 11.85 -8.28
C LEU A 252 -40.35 11.86 -9.81
N ALA A 253 -39.22 11.92 -10.52
CA ALA A 253 -39.19 11.85 -11.98
C ALA A 253 -39.69 10.49 -12.51
N ARG A 254 -39.30 9.37 -11.87
CA ARG A 254 -39.81 8.03 -12.20
C ARG A 254 -41.31 7.91 -11.96
N GLU A 255 -41.77 8.36 -10.79
CA GLU A 255 -43.21 8.36 -10.48
C GLU A 255 -44.02 9.21 -11.48
N ALA A 256 -43.47 10.35 -11.93
CA ALA A 256 -44.09 11.17 -12.96
C ALA A 256 -44.10 10.47 -14.33
N ALA A 257 -43.01 9.79 -14.71
CA ALA A 257 -42.93 9.03 -15.95
C ALA A 257 -43.92 7.85 -15.98
N ASP A 258 -44.06 7.13 -14.86
CA ASP A 258 -45.02 6.03 -14.72
C ASP A 258 -46.47 6.53 -14.80
N LYS A 259 -46.78 7.64 -14.12
CA LYS A 259 -48.09 8.31 -14.26
C LYS A 259 -48.37 8.72 -15.70
N ALA A 260 -47.39 9.28 -16.41
CA ALA A 260 -47.52 9.65 -17.81
C ALA A 260 -47.74 8.43 -18.72
N ARG A 261 -47.04 7.33 -18.44
CA ARG A 261 -47.23 6.06 -19.16
C ARG A 261 -48.64 5.51 -18.95
N HIS A 262 -49.11 5.43 -17.71
CA HIS A 262 -50.48 4.99 -17.41
C HIS A 262 -51.54 5.90 -18.06
N ALA A 263 -51.33 7.21 -18.09
CA ALA A 263 -52.22 8.13 -18.79
C ALA A 263 -52.26 7.86 -20.31
N ARG A 264 -51.11 7.58 -20.94
CA ARG A 264 -51.03 7.21 -22.37
C ARG A 264 -51.73 5.88 -22.65
N GLU A 265 -51.50 4.87 -21.81
CA GLU A 265 -52.16 3.57 -21.92
C GLU A 265 -53.68 3.68 -21.75
N ALA A 266 -54.15 4.48 -20.80
CA ALA A 266 -55.57 4.75 -20.60
C ALA A 266 -56.19 5.48 -21.80
N GLN A 267 -55.50 6.49 -22.36
CA GLN A 267 -55.95 7.17 -23.58
C GLN A 267 -56.00 6.21 -24.78
N ALA A 268 -55.00 5.34 -24.94
CA ALA A 268 -54.97 4.34 -26.00
C ALA A 268 -56.10 3.31 -25.84
N ALA A 269 -56.36 2.85 -24.61
CA ALA A 269 -57.48 1.97 -24.29
C ALA A 269 -58.83 2.62 -24.60
N ALA A 270 -59.01 3.90 -24.25
CA ALA A 270 -60.21 4.66 -24.58
C ALA A 270 -60.41 4.81 -26.10
N ARG A 271 -59.34 5.02 -26.87
CA ARG A 271 -59.40 5.04 -28.35
C ARG A 271 -59.81 3.68 -28.91
N ARG A 272 -59.18 2.60 -28.46
CA ARG A 272 -59.54 1.22 -28.86
C ARG A 272 -61.00 0.90 -28.54
N ALA A 273 -61.50 1.31 -27.38
CA ALA A 273 -62.89 1.12 -27.01
C ALA A 273 -63.84 1.88 -27.96
N LYS A 274 -63.54 3.14 -28.30
CA LYS A 274 -64.32 3.92 -29.28
C LYS A 274 -64.31 3.28 -30.66
N GLU A 275 -63.14 2.84 -31.14
CA GLU A 275 -63.03 2.15 -32.42
C GLU A 275 -63.78 0.81 -32.44
N ALA A 276 -63.73 0.05 -31.34
CA ALA A 276 -64.48 -1.20 -31.20
C ALA A 276 -66.00 -0.97 -31.26
N VAL A 277 -66.50 0.06 -30.58
CA VAL A 277 -67.92 0.46 -30.68
C VAL A 277 -68.27 0.84 -32.11
N LEU A 278 -67.47 1.68 -32.77
CA LEU A 278 -67.71 2.07 -34.15
C LEU A 278 -67.74 0.86 -35.10
N ARG A 279 -66.78 -0.06 -34.97
CA ARG A 279 -66.75 -1.31 -35.75
C ARG A 279 -67.96 -2.19 -35.48
N ALA A 280 -68.39 -2.31 -34.21
CA ALA A 280 -69.59 -3.06 -33.86
C ALA A 280 -70.85 -2.45 -34.50
N THR A 281 -70.98 -1.12 -34.48
CA THR A 281 -72.09 -0.42 -35.14
C THR A 281 -72.07 -0.62 -36.66
N GLN A 282 -70.90 -0.51 -37.29
CA GLN A 282 -70.75 -0.76 -38.72
C GLN A 282 -71.07 -2.22 -39.09
N ALA A 283 -70.62 -3.18 -38.28
CA ALA A 283 -70.92 -4.59 -38.48
C ALA A 283 -72.43 -4.87 -38.36
N GLN A 284 -73.10 -4.26 -37.37
CA GLN A 284 -74.54 -4.40 -37.21
C GLN A 284 -75.32 -3.75 -38.37
N ALA A 285 -74.88 -2.59 -38.86
CA ALA A 285 -75.46 -1.95 -40.05
C ALA A 285 -75.27 -2.80 -41.31
N ALA A 286 -74.07 -3.37 -41.50
CA ALA A 286 -73.79 -4.29 -42.60
C ALA A 286 -74.65 -5.55 -42.52
N GLN A 287 -74.83 -6.11 -41.32
CA GLN A 287 -75.69 -7.28 -41.11
C GLN A 287 -77.15 -6.96 -41.44
N ARG A 288 -77.67 -5.79 -41.03
CA ARG A 288 -79.01 -5.34 -41.41
C ARG A 288 -79.14 -5.17 -42.92
N ALA A 289 -78.17 -4.52 -43.57
CA ALA A 289 -78.16 -4.38 -45.03
C ALA A 289 -78.13 -5.73 -45.75
N GLN A 290 -77.40 -6.72 -45.21
CA GLN A 290 -77.42 -8.09 -45.74
C GLN A 290 -78.77 -8.76 -45.53
N GLN A 291 -79.40 -8.59 -44.36
CA GLN A 291 -80.74 -9.09 -44.09
C GLN A 291 -81.77 -8.47 -45.04
N ASP A 292 -81.76 -7.15 -45.22
CA ASP A 292 -82.63 -6.43 -46.13
C ASP A 292 -82.41 -6.86 -47.58
N ALA A 293 -81.15 -6.99 -48.02
CA ALA A 293 -80.82 -7.49 -49.34
C ALA A 293 -81.27 -8.94 -49.55
N SER A 294 -81.14 -9.80 -48.54
CA SER A 294 -81.62 -11.19 -48.59
C SER A 294 -83.14 -11.25 -48.66
N PHE A 295 -83.82 -10.39 -47.92
CA PHE A 295 -85.27 -10.24 -47.94
C PHE A 295 -85.76 -9.76 -49.30
N LEU A 296 -85.14 -8.71 -49.86
CA LEU A 296 -85.45 -8.21 -51.21
C LEU A 296 -85.20 -9.27 -52.28
N LYS A 297 -84.08 -10.01 -52.22
CA LYS A 297 -83.80 -11.12 -53.13
C LYS A 297 -84.85 -12.23 -53.01
N ALA A 298 -85.25 -12.60 -51.79
CA ALA A 298 -86.29 -13.60 -51.56
C ALA A 298 -87.66 -13.12 -52.06
N TRP A 299 -87.97 -11.84 -51.87
CA TRP A 299 -89.19 -11.20 -52.35
C TRP A 299 -89.24 -11.13 -53.89
N GLU A 300 -88.16 -10.69 -54.54
CA GLU A 300 -88.01 -10.71 -56.00
C GLU A 300 -88.08 -12.14 -56.55
N ALA A 301 -87.43 -13.11 -55.89
CA ALA A 301 -87.52 -14.51 -56.28
C ALA A 301 -88.95 -15.04 -56.14
N GLY A 302 -89.70 -14.62 -55.11
CA GLY A 302 -91.11 -14.94 -54.95
C GLY A 302 -91.98 -14.32 -56.05
N LEU A 303 -91.70 -13.08 -56.46
CA LEU A 303 -92.36 -12.43 -57.59
C LEU A 303 -92.04 -13.15 -58.92
N ARG A 304 -90.77 -13.49 -59.17
CA ARG A 304 -90.36 -14.26 -60.35
C ARG A 304 -90.96 -15.66 -60.36
N ALA A 305 -91.06 -16.32 -59.21
CA ALA A 305 -91.69 -17.63 -59.09
C ALA A 305 -93.19 -17.57 -59.34
N ARG A 306 -93.87 -16.51 -58.89
CA ARG A 306 -95.29 -16.27 -59.19
C ARG A 306 -95.51 -15.97 -60.67
N ALA A 307 -94.68 -15.11 -61.27
CA ALA A 307 -94.72 -14.82 -62.70
C ALA A 307 -94.44 -16.08 -63.55
N ALA A 308 -93.39 -16.85 -63.23
CA ALA A 308 -93.06 -18.10 -63.91
C ALA A 308 -94.15 -19.17 -63.70
N ALA A 309 -94.76 -19.27 -62.51
CA ALA A 309 -95.88 -20.18 -62.27
C ALA A 309 -97.14 -19.77 -63.04
N GLU A 310 -97.37 -18.48 -63.25
CA GLU A 310 -98.48 -17.95 -64.06
C GLU A 310 -98.24 -18.15 -65.57
N GLU A 311 -96.98 -18.06 -66.00
CA GLU A 311 -96.53 -18.32 -67.37
C GLU A 311 -96.61 -19.82 -67.73
N ILE A 312 -96.21 -20.70 -66.79
CA ILE A 312 -96.44 -22.16 -66.87
C ILE A 312 -97.95 -22.50 -66.89
N ARG A 313 -98.81 -21.68 -66.26
CA ARG A 313 -100.28 -21.85 -66.29
C ARG A 313 -100.91 -21.44 -67.61
N ARG A 314 -100.29 -20.53 -68.37
CA ARG A 314 -100.85 -19.96 -69.62
C ARG A 314 -100.33 -20.59 -70.92
N GLY A 315 -99.30 -21.43 -70.91
CA GLY A 315 -98.80 -22.01 -72.17
C GLY A 315 -98.11 -23.37 -71.99
N ARG A 316 -98.66 -24.41 -72.64
CA ARG A 316 -97.88 -25.59 -73.02
C ARG A 316 -97.14 -25.26 -74.32
N ASP A 317 -96.01 -24.57 -74.19
CA ASP A 317 -95.11 -24.27 -75.30
C ASP A 317 -93.74 -24.92 -75.05
N PRO A 318 -93.28 -25.87 -75.91
CA PRO A 318 -92.03 -26.61 -75.71
C PRO A 318 -90.75 -25.75 -75.62
N GLU A 319 -90.77 -24.48 -76.03
CA GLU A 319 -89.62 -23.58 -75.89
C GLU A 319 -89.33 -23.14 -74.44
N VAL A 320 -90.35 -23.09 -73.57
CA VAL A 320 -90.20 -22.66 -72.17
C VAL A 320 -89.40 -23.69 -71.37
N ILE A 321 -89.60 -24.99 -71.67
CA ILE A 321 -88.83 -26.09 -71.07
C ILE A 321 -87.34 -26.00 -71.43
N HIS A 322 -87.01 -25.53 -72.64
CA HIS A 322 -85.62 -25.36 -73.08
C HIS A 322 -84.94 -24.17 -72.39
N ARG A 323 -85.63 -23.04 -72.20
CA ARG A 323 -85.09 -21.89 -71.45
C ARG A 323 -84.86 -22.20 -69.97
N VAL A 324 -85.75 -22.96 -69.33
CA VAL A 324 -85.56 -23.42 -67.94
C VAL A 324 -84.34 -24.32 -67.81
N ARG A 325 -84.12 -25.25 -68.76
CA ARG A 325 -82.91 -26.10 -68.79
C ARG A 325 -81.61 -25.32 -69.00
N MET A 326 -81.63 -24.28 -69.85
CA MET A 326 -80.47 -23.40 -70.05
C MET A 326 -80.19 -22.51 -68.84
N ALA A 327 -81.23 -22.04 -68.15
CA ALA A 327 -81.11 -21.30 -66.90
C ALA A 327 -80.58 -22.17 -65.76
N GLU A 328 -81.01 -23.44 -65.66
CA GLU A 328 -80.45 -24.42 -64.70
C GLU A 328 -78.98 -24.74 -64.99
N ALA A 329 -78.60 -24.88 -66.27
CA ALA A 329 -77.21 -25.10 -66.66
C ALA A 329 -76.32 -23.88 -66.33
N ALA A 330 -76.82 -22.67 -66.55
CA ALA A 330 -76.12 -21.43 -66.17
C ALA A 330 -75.99 -21.29 -64.64
N ALA A 331 -77.04 -21.63 -63.88
CA ALA A 331 -77.01 -21.64 -62.43
C ALA A 331 -76.04 -22.68 -61.86
N ARG A 332 -75.87 -23.83 -62.53
CA ARG A 332 -74.88 -24.84 -62.16
C ARG A 332 -73.45 -24.34 -62.36
N ARG A 333 -73.16 -23.69 -63.50
CA ARG A 333 -71.86 -23.06 -63.77
C ARG A 333 -71.52 -21.95 -62.77
N ALA A 334 -72.50 -21.11 -62.39
CA ALA A 334 -72.27 -20.06 -61.40
C ALA A 334 -71.95 -20.61 -60.01
N ARG A 335 -72.58 -21.73 -59.59
CA ARG A 335 -72.26 -22.40 -58.32
C ARG A 335 -70.88 -23.06 -58.35
N GLU A 336 -70.49 -23.63 -59.48
CA GLU A 336 -69.15 -24.20 -59.68
C GLU A 336 -68.07 -23.11 -59.65
N GLU A 337 -68.32 -21.94 -60.24
CA GLU A 337 -67.38 -20.81 -60.24
C GLU A 337 -67.23 -20.17 -58.86
N GLU A 338 -68.32 -20.04 -58.09
CA GLU A 338 -68.26 -19.55 -56.71
C GLU A 338 -67.55 -20.56 -55.78
N ALA A 339 -67.78 -21.86 -55.97
CA ALA A 339 -67.04 -22.91 -55.28
C ALA A 339 -65.55 -22.88 -55.63
N ALA A 340 -65.21 -22.65 -56.90
CA ALA A 340 -63.83 -22.49 -57.35
C ALA A 340 -63.16 -21.24 -56.76
N ARG A 341 -63.89 -20.13 -56.58
CA ARG A 341 -63.35 -18.93 -55.93
C ARG A 341 -63.07 -19.16 -54.45
N ARG A 342 -63.99 -19.80 -53.72
CA ARG A 342 -63.79 -20.14 -52.30
C ARG A 342 -62.62 -21.11 -52.11
N ALA A 343 -62.47 -22.10 -53.00
CA ALA A 343 -61.33 -23.01 -52.98
C ALA A 343 -59.99 -22.27 -53.16
N ARG A 344 -59.93 -21.26 -54.05
CA ARG A 344 -58.72 -20.43 -54.25
C ARG A 344 -58.42 -19.56 -53.03
N GLU A 345 -59.44 -18.95 -52.41
CA GLU A 345 -59.29 -18.13 -51.21
C GLU A 345 -58.81 -18.97 -50.00
N GLU A 346 -59.35 -20.17 -49.82
CA GLU A 346 -58.89 -21.12 -48.79
C GLU A 346 -57.46 -21.61 -49.04
N GLU A 347 -57.07 -21.85 -50.30
CA GLU A 347 -55.70 -22.23 -50.63
C GLU A 347 -54.70 -21.11 -50.32
N VAL A 348 -55.05 -19.85 -50.61
CA VAL A 348 -54.23 -18.69 -50.26
C VAL A 348 -54.13 -18.52 -48.74
N ALA A 349 -55.24 -18.69 -48.01
CA ALA A 349 -55.24 -18.63 -46.55
C ALA A 349 -54.41 -19.76 -45.92
N ARG A 350 -54.40 -20.96 -46.51
CA ARG A 350 -53.55 -22.08 -46.07
C ARG A 350 -52.08 -21.77 -46.29
N ARG A 351 -51.70 -21.26 -47.47
CA ARG A 351 -50.31 -20.86 -47.77
C ARG A 351 -49.81 -19.76 -46.82
N ALA A 352 -50.64 -18.77 -46.50
CA ALA A 352 -50.27 -17.71 -45.55
C ALA A 352 -50.01 -18.24 -44.13
N ARG A 353 -50.80 -19.22 -43.66
CA ARG A 353 -50.59 -19.86 -42.35
C ARG A 353 -49.32 -20.72 -42.33
N GLU A 354 -49.05 -21.44 -43.42
CA GLU A 354 -47.82 -22.23 -43.57
C GLU A 354 -46.57 -21.33 -43.60
N GLU A 355 -46.64 -20.17 -44.27
CA GLU A 355 -45.54 -19.21 -44.32
C GLU A 355 -45.28 -18.53 -42.96
N GLU A 356 -46.34 -18.18 -42.22
CA GLU A 356 -46.19 -17.62 -40.87
C GLU A 356 -45.62 -18.66 -39.89
N ALA A 357 -46.05 -19.92 -39.99
CA ALA A 357 -45.49 -21.02 -39.20
C ALA A 357 -44.01 -21.27 -39.54
N ALA A 358 -43.65 -21.22 -40.82
CA ALA A 358 -42.27 -21.34 -41.27
C ALA A 358 -41.38 -20.18 -40.76
N ARG A 359 -41.91 -18.96 -40.70
CA ARG A 359 -41.18 -17.80 -40.13
C ARG A 359 -40.92 -17.98 -38.64
N ARG A 360 -41.93 -18.38 -37.87
CA ARG A 360 -41.78 -18.64 -36.42
C ARG A 360 -40.78 -19.75 -36.14
N ALA A 361 -40.78 -20.83 -36.93
CA ALA A 361 -39.82 -21.92 -36.79
C ALA A 361 -38.37 -21.45 -37.04
N ARG A 362 -38.14 -20.57 -38.02
CA ARG A 362 -36.80 -19.99 -38.28
C ARG A 362 -36.33 -19.06 -37.16
N GLU A 363 -37.24 -18.25 -36.60
CA GLU A 363 -36.93 -17.36 -35.48
C GLU A 363 -36.57 -18.15 -34.21
N GLU A 364 -37.29 -19.24 -33.93
CA GLU A 364 -37.03 -20.11 -32.78
C GLU A 364 -35.71 -20.88 -32.92
N GLU A 365 -35.39 -21.36 -34.12
CA GLU A 365 -34.10 -22.02 -34.39
C GLU A 365 -32.92 -21.04 -34.27
N ALA A 366 -33.08 -19.80 -34.75
CA ALA A 366 -32.08 -18.75 -34.58
C ALA A 366 -31.86 -18.40 -33.09
N ALA A 367 -32.94 -18.32 -32.31
CA ALA A 367 -32.85 -18.10 -30.86
C ALA A 367 -32.17 -19.26 -30.13
N ARG A 368 -32.37 -20.51 -30.57
CA ARG A 368 -31.69 -21.68 -30.00
C ARG A 368 -30.18 -21.63 -30.27
N ARG A 369 -29.78 -21.35 -31.52
CA ARG A 369 -28.35 -21.22 -31.89
C ARG A 369 -27.65 -20.10 -31.13
N ALA A 370 -28.30 -18.95 -30.94
CA ALA A 370 -27.73 -17.85 -30.16
C ALA A 370 -27.49 -18.23 -28.68
N ARG A 371 -28.39 -19.02 -28.07
CA ARG A 371 -28.22 -19.53 -26.70
C ARG A 371 -27.11 -20.58 -26.61
N GLU A 372 -26.98 -21.45 -27.60
CA GLU A 372 -25.92 -22.45 -27.68
C GLU A 372 -24.54 -21.80 -27.87
N GLU A 373 -24.43 -20.79 -28.73
CA GLU A 373 -23.21 -19.99 -28.91
C GLU A 373 -22.82 -19.25 -27.63
N GLU A 374 -23.77 -18.59 -26.95
CA GLU A 374 -23.51 -17.92 -25.67
C GLU A 374 -23.09 -18.90 -24.57
N ALA A 375 -23.70 -20.10 -24.52
CA ALA A 375 -23.31 -21.16 -23.59
C ALA A 375 -21.90 -21.70 -23.91
N SER A 376 -21.55 -21.86 -25.19
CA SER A 376 -20.23 -22.31 -25.62
C SER A 376 -19.13 -21.28 -25.31
N TRP A 377 -19.42 -19.98 -25.50
CA TRP A 377 -18.54 -18.89 -25.13
C TRP A 377 -18.31 -18.84 -23.62
N ARG A 378 -19.38 -18.97 -22.81
CA ARG A 378 -19.26 -19.05 -21.35
C ARG A 378 -18.49 -20.29 -20.89
N ALA A 379 -18.66 -21.43 -21.56
CA ALA A 379 -17.91 -22.65 -21.25
C ALA A 379 -16.42 -22.51 -21.60
N GLN A 380 -16.07 -21.86 -22.72
CA GLN A 380 -14.68 -21.57 -23.09
C GLN A 380 -14.04 -20.55 -22.13
N SER A 381 -14.75 -19.47 -21.79
CA SER A 381 -14.26 -18.48 -20.81
C SER A 381 -14.18 -19.02 -19.38
N ALA A 382 -14.94 -20.07 -19.05
CA ALA A 382 -14.83 -20.77 -17.75
C ALA A 382 -13.71 -21.81 -17.72
N GLN A 383 -13.19 -22.23 -18.88
CA GLN A 383 -12.06 -23.15 -19.01
C GLN A 383 -10.71 -22.44 -19.15
N GLU A 384 -10.68 -21.13 -19.41
CA GLU A 384 -9.45 -20.35 -19.22
C GLU A 384 -9.12 -20.34 -17.72
N PRO A 385 -8.06 -21.03 -17.28
CA PRO A 385 -7.68 -21.00 -15.88
C PRO A 385 -7.39 -19.54 -15.52
N PRO A 386 -7.90 -19.04 -14.38
CA PRO A 386 -7.69 -17.65 -14.00
C PRO A 386 -6.19 -17.39 -13.90
N HIS A 387 -5.63 -16.66 -14.89
CA HIS A 387 -4.25 -16.20 -14.92
C HIS A 387 -3.90 -15.22 -13.78
N GLN A 388 -4.77 -15.07 -12.78
CA GLN A 388 -4.63 -14.18 -11.64
C GLN A 388 -3.73 -14.71 -10.52
N ASP A 389 -3.32 -15.99 -10.55
CA ASP A 389 -2.54 -16.57 -9.44
C ASP A 389 -1.02 -16.63 -9.67
N THR A 390 -0.54 -16.51 -10.91
CA THR A 390 0.91 -16.55 -11.19
C THR A 390 1.65 -15.35 -10.57
N SER A 391 1.06 -14.16 -10.63
CA SER A 391 1.65 -12.97 -10.00
C SER A 391 1.70 -13.07 -8.47
N GLN A 392 0.66 -13.64 -7.85
CA GLN A 392 0.64 -13.83 -6.39
C GLN A 392 1.63 -14.91 -5.96
N GLN A 393 1.76 -15.99 -6.72
CA GLN A 393 2.76 -17.03 -6.47
C GLN A 393 4.18 -16.47 -6.59
N ILE A 394 4.45 -15.65 -7.61
CA ILE A 394 5.75 -14.97 -7.79
C ILE A 394 6.06 -14.05 -6.59
N LEU A 395 5.08 -13.27 -6.12
CA LEU A 395 5.24 -12.41 -4.95
C LEU A 395 5.57 -13.22 -3.69
N ARG A 396 4.84 -14.32 -3.46
CA ARG A 396 5.12 -15.23 -2.34
C ARG A 396 6.54 -15.79 -2.42
N PHE A 397 7.06 -16.12 -3.60
CA PHE A 397 8.44 -16.57 -3.74
C PHE A 397 9.46 -15.49 -3.36
N CYS A 398 9.24 -14.24 -3.79
CA CYS A 398 10.09 -13.13 -3.41
C CYS A 398 10.08 -12.87 -1.89
N GLU A 399 8.91 -12.95 -1.25
CA GLU A 399 8.75 -12.80 0.19
C GLU A 399 9.47 -13.91 0.96
N VAL A 400 9.24 -15.18 0.57
CA VAL A 400 9.90 -16.34 1.18
C VAL A 400 11.42 -16.24 1.03
N TYR A 401 11.92 -15.78 -0.12
CA TYR A 401 13.34 -15.55 -0.34
C TYR A 401 13.93 -14.56 0.67
N GLU A 402 13.31 -13.38 0.85
CA GLU A 402 13.84 -12.38 1.78
C GLU A 402 13.69 -12.80 3.25
N LEU A 403 12.57 -13.42 3.63
CA LEU A 403 12.36 -13.93 4.97
C LEU A 403 13.40 -14.98 5.36
N LYS A 404 13.66 -15.95 4.48
CA LYS A 404 14.70 -16.97 4.71
C LYS A 404 16.09 -16.36 4.81
N TRP A 405 16.40 -15.34 4.02
CA TRP A 405 17.67 -14.63 4.15
C TRP A 405 17.80 -13.84 5.45
N ILE A 406 16.71 -13.28 5.98
CA ILE A 406 16.70 -12.62 7.29
C ILE A 406 16.91 -13.66 8.40
N GLU A 407 16.23 -14.80 8.32
CA GLU A 407 16.36 -15.91 9.25
C GLU A 407 17.80 -16.48 9.25
N LEU A 408 18.37 -16.71 8.06
CA LEU A 408 19.78 -17.13 7.88
C LEU A 408 20.81 -16.09 8.32
N LYS A 409 20.42 -14.85 8.60
CA LYS A 409 21.32 -13.82 9.16
C LYS A 409 21.16 -13.66 10.65
N THR A 410 19.92 -13.73 11.13
CA THR A 410 19.55 -13.28 12.48
C THR A 410 19.53 -14.42 13.47
N SER A 411 19.07 -15.60 13.07
CA SER A 411 18.95 -16.75 13.96
C SER A 411 20.35 -17.26 14.32
N GLN A 412 20.78 -17.06 15.57
CA GLN A 412 22.05 -17.62 16.07
C GLN A 412 21.94 -19.12 16.36
N ASN A 413 20.72 -19.62 16.61
CA ASN A 413 20.40 -21.02 16.86
C ASN A 413 19.26 -21.44 15.93
N LEU A 414 19.60 -21.95 14.74
CA LEU A 414 18.63 -22.70 13.94
C LEU A 414 18.60 -24.11 14.52
N ASP A 415 17.49 -24.49 15.16
CA ASP A 415 17.32 -25.82 15.77
C ASP A 415 17.38 -26.95 14.72
N HIS A 416 17.23 -26.62 13.45
CA HIS A 416 17.35 -27.55 12.32
C HIS A 416 18.38 -27.04 11.30
N SER A 417 19.22 -27.96 10.84
CA SER A 417 20.15 -27.73 9.75
C SER A 417 19.39 -27.67 8.42
N VAL A 418 19.60 -26.61 7.64
CA VAL A 418 18.88 -26.31 6.40
C VAL A 418 19.35 -27.25 5.28
N GLY A 419 18.42 -27.89 4.58
CA GLY A 419 18.72 -28.73 3.42
C GLY A 419 18.91 -27.93 2.11
N PHE A 420 19.52 -28.54 1.09
CA PHE A 420 19.73 -27.90 -0.22
C PHE A 420 18.42 -27.36 -0.83
N HIS A 421 17.37 -28.18 -0.82
CA HIS A 421 16.06 -27.88 -1.39
C HIS A 421 15.28 -26.79 -0.63
N GLU A 422 15.65 -26.53 0.63
CA GLU A 422 15.05 -25.49 1.47
C GLU A 422 15.77 -24.14 1.29
N PHE A 423 16.94 -24.12 0.65
CA PHE A 423 17.75 -22.92 0.52
C PHE A 423 17.11 -21.91 -0.47
N PRO A 424 16.99 -20.61 -0.10
CA PRO A 424 16.33 -19.61 -0.94
C PRO A 424 17.24 -19.15 -2.09
N PHE A 425 17.35 -19.95 -3.15
CA PHE A 425 18.02 -19.53 -4.38
C PHE A 425 17.21 -18.45 -5.14
N PRO A 426 17.86 -17.51 -5.86
CA PRO A 426 17.17 -16.44 -6.56
C PRO A 426 16.63 -16.94 -7.91
N ALA A 427 15.61 -17.80 -7.87
CA ALA A 427 14.92 -18.35 -9.03
C ALA A 427 13.44 -18.58 -8.70
N PHE A 428 12.53 -18.43 -9.67
CA PHE A 428 11.09 -18.70 -9.49
C PHE A 428 10.72 -20.19 -9.49
N ILE A 429 11.70 -21.05 -9.22
CA ILE A 429 11.52 -22.49 -9.11
C ILE A 429 11.90 -22.85 -7.69
N TYR A 430 10.92 -23.33 -6.93
CA TYR A 430 11.12 -23.69 -5.55
C TYR A 430 10.24 -24.91 -5.22
N PRO A 431 10.84 -25.97 -4.64
CA PRO A 431 12.24 -26.12 -4.27
C PRO A 431 13.18 -26.30 -5.47
N VAL A 432 14.44 -25.88 -5.35
CA VAL A 432 15.52 -26.19 -6.32
C VAL A 432 16.13 -27.53 -5.91
N ASN A 433 16.15 -28.50 -6.82
CA ASN A 433 16.63 -29.85 -6.49
C ASN A 433 18.06 -30.11 -6.97
N ASP A 434 18.51 -29.39 -7.98
CA ASP A 434 19.82 -29.55 -8.60
C ASP A 434 20.49 -28.18 -8.84
N PRO A 435 21.79 -28.00 -8.51
CA PRO A 435 22.56 -26.82 -8.90
C PRO A 435 22.47 -26.44 -10.39
N ALA A 436 22.25 -27.40 -11.29
CA ALA A 436 22.09 -27.17 -12.72
C ALA A 436 20.81 -26.41 -13.10
N GLU A 437 19.79 -26.40 -12.22
CA GLU A 437 18.55 -25.65 -12.43
C GLU A 437 18.76 -24.12 -12.29
N ILE A 438 19.89 -23.68 -11.73
CA ILE A 438 20.22 -22.26 -11.58
C ILE A 438 20.91 -21.78 -12.86
N SER A 439 20.12 -21.17 -13.74
CA SER A 439 20.62 -20.54 -14.98
C SER A 439 20.77 -19.03 -14.84
N TYR A 440 21.58 -18.42 -15.72
CA TYR A 440 21.76 -16.98 -15.77
C TYR A 440 20.44 -16.24 -16.04
N GLU A 441 19.59 -16.78 -16.91
CA GLU A 441 18.28 -16.23 -17.27
C GLU A 441 17.33 -16.24 -16.08
N ARG A 442 17.29 -17.33 -15.32
CA ARG A 442 16.42 -17.47 -14.12
C ARG A 442 16.83 -16.52 -13.01
N VAL A 443 18.14 -16.38 -12.78
CA VAL A 443 18.67 -15.42 -11.80
C VAL A 443 18.38 -13.98 -12.24
N ARG A 444 18.56 -13.68 -13.52
CA ARG A 444 18.26 -12.35 -14.09
C ARG A 444 16.78 -12.00 -13.95
N GLU A 445 15.89 -12.93 -14.29
CA GLU A 445 14.45 -12.76 -14.21
C GLU A 445 14.00 -12.52 -12.75
N PHE A 446 14.52 -13.30 -11.81
CA PHE A 446 14.22 -13.15 -10.39
C PHE A 446 14.69 -11.81 -9.82
N LEU A 447 15.95 -11.43 -10.07
CA LEU A 447 16.55 -10.23 -9.48
C LEU A 447 15.90 -8.93 -9.98
N PHE A 448 15.45 -8.91 -11.23
CA PHE A 448 14.86 -7.72 -11.86
C PHE A 448 13.34 -7.78 -11.98
N TYR A 449 12.69 -8.67 -11.23
CA TYR A 449 11.24 -8.73 -11.23
C TYR A 449 10.64 -7.41 -10.69
N PRO A 450 9.74 -6.72 -11.43
CA PRO A 450 9.32 -5.36 -11.11
C PRO A 450 8.68 -5.19 -9.73
N VAL A 451 8.03 -6.24 -9.23
CA VAL A 451 7.25 -6.21 -7.98
C VAL A 451 7.97 -6.91 -6.83
N ARG A 452 9.28 -7.15 -6.96
CA ARG A 452 10.07 -7.79 -5.89
C ARG A 452 10.22 -6.81 -4.71
N PRO A 453 9.84 -7.19 -3.48
CA PRO A 453 9.98 -6.33 -2.32
C PRO A 453 11.43 -5.83 -2.14
N GLY A 454 11.59 -4.53 -1.90
CA GLY A 454 12.90 -3.90 -1.71
C GLY A 454 13.69 -3.60 -2.99
N VAL A 455 13.11 -3.81 -4.18
CA VAL A 455 13.60 -3.29 -5.47
C VAL A 455 13.13 -1.84 -5.71
N GLU A 456 12.00 -1.46 -5.13
CA GLU A 456 11.47 -0.10 -5.19
C GLU A 456 12.53 0.92 -4.76
N ASN A 457 12.81 1.88 -5.63
CA ASN A 457 13.82 2.95 -5.46
C ASN A 457 15.30 2.53 -5.53
N LYS A 458 15.63 1.30 -5.94
CA LYS A 458 17.03 0.90 -6.16
C LYS A 458 17.32 0.76 -7.65
N THR A 459 18.43 1.34 -8.08
CA THR A 459 18.94 1.11 -9.43
C THR A 459 19.36 -0.34 -9.62
N ARG A 460 19.32 -0.85 -10.86
CA ARG A 460 19.81 -2.22 -11.19
C ARG A 460 21.22 -2.46 -10.63
N LYS A 461 22.09 -1.46 -10.71
CA LYS A 461 23.46 -1.49 -10.18
C LYS A 461 23.52 -1.61 -8.66
N GLU A 462 22.65 -0.92 -7.93
CA GLU A 462 22.58 -1.02 -6.47
C GLU A 462 22.06 -2.39 -6.01
N LEU A 463 21.06 -2.93 -6.71
CA LEU A 463 20.56 -4.28 -6.44
C LEU A 463 21.64 -5.33 -6.62
N LEU A 464 22.36 -5.27 -7.75
CA LEU A 464 23.46 -6.19 -8.02
C LEU A 464 24.57 -6.05 -6.97
N LYS A 465 24.90 -4.84 -6.50
CA LYS A 465 25.87 -4.66 -5.40
C LYS A 465 25.41 -5.34 -4.10
N ILE A 466 24.13 -5.21 -3.74
CA ILE A 466 23.57 -5.86 -2.54
C ILE A 466 23.66 -7.38 -2.68
N GLU A 467 23.30 -7.92 -3.83
CA GLU A 467 23.35 -9.36 -4.09
C GLU A 467 24.79 -9.90 -4.19
N ILE A 468 25.72 -9.17 -4.80
CA ILE A 468 27.16 -9.53 -4.78
C ILE A 468 27.66 -9.66 -3.35
N LEU A 469 27.30 -8.74 -2.45
CA LEU A 469 27.72 -8.82 -1.05
C LEU A 469 27.06 -10.00 -0.31
N ARG A 470 25.86 -10.39 -0.72
CA ARG A 470 25.10 -11.53 -0.16
C ARG A 470 25.70 -12.87 -0.61
N TRP A 471 26.11 -12.96 -1.87
CA TRP A 471 26.65 -14.17 -2.51
C TRP A 471 28.19 -14.19 -2.61
N HIS A 472 28.89 -13.27 -1.93
CA HIS A 472 30.35 -13.26 -1.91
C HIS A 472 30.87 -14.53 -1.21
N PRO A 473 31.83 -15.27 -1.80
CA PRO A 473 32.23 -16.60 -1.30
C PRO A 473 32.69 -16.58 0.17
N ASP A 474 33.46 -15.57 0.56
CA ASP A 474 33.96 -15.43 1.95
C ASP A 474 32.82 -15.22 2.98
N ARG A 475 31.84 -14.36 2.65
CA ARG A 475 30.70 -14.10 3.54
C ARG A 475 29.70 -15.25 3.52
N PHE A 476 29.52 -15.88 2.36
CA PHE A 476 28.62 -17.01 2.18
C PHE A 476 29.13 -18.22 2.97
N ASP A 477 30.41 -18.57 2.84
CA ASP A 477 31.02 -19.70 3.55
C ASP A 477 30.98 -19.49 5.07
N SER A 478 31.31 -18.30 5.56
CA SER A 478 31.31 -18.02 7.01
C SER A 478 29.90 -17.96 7.62
N LEU A 479 28.91 -17.45 6.88
CA LEU A 479 27.55 -17.26 7.41
C LEU A 479 26.65 -18.50 7.24
N ILE A 480 26.76 -19.17 6.09
CA ILE A 480 25.80 -20.19 5.65
C ILE A 480 26.33 -21.60 5.94
N ALA A 481 27.63 -21.86 5.81
CA ALA A 481 28.18 -23.21 6.01
C ALA A 481 27.81 -23.83 7.38
N PRO A 482 27.86 -23.09 8.51
CA PRO A 482 27.47 -23.66 9.82
C PRO A 482 25.98 -23.99 9.95
N ARG A 483 25.13 -23.53 9.02
CA ARG A 483 23.67 -23.66 9.07
C ARG A 483 23.13 -24.71 8.11
N MET A 484 23.97 -25.21 7.20
CA MET A 484 23.61 -26.18 6.18
C MET A 484 23.88 -27.60 6.66
N LYS A 485 23.15 -28.58 6.13
CA LYS A 485 23.47 -29.99 6.35
C LYS A 485 24.83 -30.31 5.72
N GLU A 486 25.66 -31.07 6.42
CA GLU A 486 27.03 -31.38 5.98
C GLU A 486 27.04 -32.06 4.59
N GLU A 487 26.06 -32.93 4.33
CA GLU A 487 25.88 -33.64 3.06
C GLU A 487 25.45 -32.72 1.90
N ASP A 488 24.67 -31.68 2.20
CA ASP A 488 24.13 -30.75 1.20
C ASP A 488 25.05 -29.56 0.93
N TRP A 489 26.00 -29.29 1.84
CA TRP A 489 26.90 -28.14 1.74
C TRP A 489 27.70 -28.07 0.42
N PRO A 490 28.31 -29.15 -0.10
CA PRO A 490 29.02 -29.11 -1.37
C PRO A 490 28.13 -28.66 -2.55
N LYS A 491 26.87 -29.14 -2.57
CA LYS A 491 25.88 -28.79 -3.59
C LYS A 491 25.47 -27.32 -3.46
N THR A 492 25.17 -26.86 -2.24
CA THR A 492 24.80 -25.46 -1.97
C THR A 492 25.94 -24.51 -2.33
N LYS A 493 27.19 -24.87 -2.02
CA LYS A 493 28.38 -24.09 -2.37
C LYS A 493 28.57 -24.00 -3.88
N GLN A 494 28.37 -25.10 -4.61
CA GLN A 494 28.42 -25.10 -6.08
C GLN A 494 27.34 -24.18 -6.67
N ALA A 495 26.10 -24.32 -6.21
CA ALA A 495 24.96 -23.50 -6.62
C ALA A 495 25.17 -22.00 -6.32
N ALA A 496 25.64 -21.67 -5.11
CA ALA A 496 25.99 -20.30 -4.72
C ALA A 496 27.11 -19.71 -5.60
N GLY A 497 28.11 -20.52 -5.96
CA GLY A 497 29.15 -20.12 -6.91
C GLY A 497 28.59 -19.82 -8.31
N THR A 498 27.60 -20.57 -8.77
CA THR A 498 26.88 -20.28 -10.02
C THR A 498 26.11 -18.97 -9.92
N VAL A 499 25.34 -18.75 -8.86
CA VAL A 499 24.61 -17.49 -8.61
C VAL A 499 25.58 -16.29 -8.59
N ALA A 500 26.70 -16.40 -7.86
CA ALA A 500 27.70 -15.34 -7.79
C ALA A 500 28.26 -14.99 -9.19
N ARG A 501 28.59 -15.99 -10.02
CA ARG A 501 29.03 -15.76 -11.41
C ARG A 501 27.94 -15.10 -12.27
N CYS A 502 26.68 -15.52 -12.12
CA CYS A 502 25.55 -14.89 -12.82
C CYS A 502 25.41 -13.41 -12.44
N ILE A 503 25.47 -13.08 -11.15
CA ILE A 503 25.37 -11.69 -10.67
C ILE A 503 26.57 -10.86 -11.13
N THR A 504 27.79 -11.39 -11.06
CA THR A 504 28.99 -10.68 -11.58
C THR A 504 28.88 -10.40 -13.07
N ARG A 505 28.36 -11.35 -13.86
CA ARG A 505 28.08 -11.15 -15.28
C ARG A 505 27.03 -10.05 -15.51
N LEU A 506 25.91 -10.08 -14.77
CA LEU A 506 24.89 -9.02 -14.82
C LEU A 506 25.46 -7.64 -14.43
N MET A 507 26.45 -7.61 -13.53
CA MET A 507 27.12 -6.38 -13.12
C MET A 507 28.07 -5.84 -14.20
N ALA A 508 28.61 -6.69 -15.06
CA ALA A 508 29.39 -6.24 -16.21
C ALA A 508 28.51 -5.67 -17.35
N GLU A 509 27.23 -6.04 -17.38
CA GLU A 509 26.25 -5.56 -18.37
C GLU A 509 25.59 -4.22 -17.97
N CYS A 510 25.72 -3.79 -16.71
CA CYS A 510 25.13 -2.56 -16.16
C CYS A 510 26.17 -1.49 -15.83
#